data_AF-A0A4Q4YE48-F1
#
_entry.id   AF-A0A4Q4YE48-F1
#
_cell.length_a   1.000
_cell.length_b   1.000
_cell.length_c   1.000
_cell.angle_alpha   90.00
_cell.angle_beta   90.00
_cell.angle_gamma   90.00
#
_symmetry.space_group_name_H-M   'P 1'
#
loop_
_entity.id
_entity.type
_entity.pdbx_description
1 polymer ?
#
loop_
_entity_poly.entity_id
_entity_poly.type
_entity_poly.pdbx_seq_one_letter_code
_entity_poly.pdbx_strand_id
1 'polypeptide(L)'
;MCDLDQAIAQLRACRPISEAQVRELCHKARELLIEEGNIVTVAAPVTICGDIHGQFHDLMELFRVGGDPPDTNYLFMGDFVDRGFYSLESFLLLLCLKVRYPDRMTLIRGNHESRQITTVYGFYDECLRKYGSANVWRYCCDIFDYLALGAIVLGASHNLTPSNDATTPEWYKEEDPEIEVCNADGDRISYFSRRQNKEQQQQSPNGTPAKTGPPGSGASGSSGGTNSNPAGAVLCVHGGLSPLIDTVDKIRLLDRKQEVPHEGAMCDLLWSDPDEIDGWGLSPRGAGFLFGHDIVKTFNYRNDLSLIARAHQLVMEGFKEMFDASIVTVWSAPNYCYRCGNVAAVLELSEDGGGESILGRSNGDVGRSDGGAMRGVMMEGGDGLKSGPARRYRVFQAAPQDSRGMPAKKPVADYFL
;
A
#
# COMPACT_ATOMS: atom_id res chain seq x y z
N MET A 1 18.28 -26.40 -6.55
CA MET A 1 17.33 -25.27 -6.50
C MET A 1 15.95 -25.85 -6.27
N CYS A 2 15.14 -25.24 -5.42
CA CYS A 2 13.74 -25.65 -5.26
C CYS A 2 12.98 -25.38 -6.57
N ASP A 3 11.96 -26.18 -6.88
CA ASP A 3 11.08 -25.98 -8.06
C ASP A 3 10.50 -24.56 -8.11
N LEU A 4 10.23 -23.96 -6.94
CA LEU A 4 9.76 -22.58 -6.81
C LEU A 4 10.80 -21.53 -7.27
N ASP A 5 12.09 -21.72 -6.94
CA ASP A 5 13.14 -20.78 -7.36
C ASP A 5 13.33 -20.82 -8.88
N GLN A 6 13.16 -22.01 -9.48
CA GLN A 6 13.18 -22.17 -10.93
C GLN A 6 11.98 -21.47 -11.59
N ALA A 7 10.78 -21.59 -11.01
CA ALA A 7 9.61 -20.87 -11.47
C ALA A 7 9.80 -19.34 -11.38
N ILE A 8 10.37 -18.84 -10.29
CA ILE A 8 10.72 -17.41 -10.13
C ILE A 8 11.70 -16.97 -11.24
N ALA A 9 12.78 -17.73 -11.46
CA ALA A 9 13.75 -17.39 -12.50
C ALA A 9 13.15 -17.41 -13.91
N GLN A 10 12.24 -18.36 -14.18
CA GLN A 10 11.52 -18.45 -15.45
C GLN A 10 10.57 -17.27 -15.66
N LEU A 11 9.79 -16.92 -14.64
CA LEU A 11 8.85 -15.80 -14.67
C LEU A 11 9.59 -14.45 -14.76
N ARG A 12 10.70 -14.25 -14.04
CA ARG A 12 11.57 -13.06 -14.18
C ARG A 12 12.11 -12.88 -15.59
N ALA A 13 12.30 -13.98 -16.32
CA ALA A 13 12.67 -13.95 -17.74
C ALA A 13 11.45 -13.76 -18.67
N CYS A 14 10.28 -13.38 -18.15
CA CYS A 14 9.02 -13.23 -18.88
C CYS A 14 8.62 -14.50 -19.66
N ARG A 15 8.86 -15.69 -19.06
CA ARG A 15 8.49 -16.97 -19.65
C ARG A 15 7.38 -17.62 -18.82
N PRO A 16 6.28 -18.08 -19.45
CA PRO A 16 5.21 -18.75 -18.74
C PRO A 16 5.69 -20.08 -18.17
N ILE A 17 5.20 -20.44 -16.97
CA ILE A 17 5.39 -21.76 -16.35
C ILE A 17 4.28 -22.71 -16.83
N SER A 18 4.39 -24.02 -16.58
CA SER A 18 3.37 -24.99 -17.04
C SER A 18 2.06 -24.87 -16.24
N GLU A 19 0.92 -25.28 -16.83
CA GLU A 19 -0.39 -25.29 -16.13
C GLU A 19 -0.32 -26.06 -14.79
N ALA A 20 0.44 -27.15 -14.75
CA ALA A 20 0.64 -27.94 -13.54
C ALA A 20 1.37 -27.15 -12.45
N GLN A 21 2.42 -26.39 -12.81
CA GLN A 21 3.14 -25.52 -11.89
C GLN A 21 2.27 -24.35 -11.41
N VAL A 22 1.45 -23.76 -12.29
CA VAL A 22 0.48 -22.72 -11.89
C VAL A 22 -0.49 -23.27 -10.85
N ARG A 23 -1.07 -24.44 -11.11
CA ARG A 23 -2.01 -25.09 -10.17
C ARG A 23 -1.37 -25.36 -8.81
N GLU A 24 -0.14 -25.87 -8.79
CA GLU A 24 0.60 -26.12 -7.55
C GLU A 24 0.93 -24.82 -6.80
N LEU A 25 1.35 -23.77 -7.52
CA LEU A 25 1.60 -22.46 -6.94
C LEU A 25 0.33 -21.89 -6.28
N CYS A 26 -0.79 -21.92 -6.99
CA CYS A 26 -2.08 -21.48 -6.45
C CYS A 26 -2.46 -22.27 -5.19
N HIS A 27 -2.27 -23.60 -5.17
CA HIS A 27 -2.52 -24.39 -3.96
C HIS A 27 -1.68 -23.93 -2.77
N LYS A 28 -0.36 -23.75 -2.94
CA LYS A 28 0.54 -23.28 -1.88
C LYS A 28 0.17 -21.86 -1.43
N ALA A 29 -0.17 -20.98 -2.36
CA ALA A 29 -0.58 -19.62 -2.03
C ALA A 29 -1.89 -19.58 -1.23
N ARG A 30 -2.87 -20.42 -1.59
CA ARG A 30 -4.14 -20.53 -0.86
C ARG A 30 -3.93 -20.96 0.59
N GLU A 31 -3.02 -21.92 0.83
CA GLU A 31 -2.68 -22.37 2.20
C GLU A 31 -2.12 -21.24 3.07
N LEU A 32 -1.39 -20.29 2.48
CA LEU A 32 -0.88 -19.12 3.19
C LEU A 32 -1.97 -18.04 3.37
N LEU A 33 -2.63 -17.66 2.27
CA LEU A 33 -3.58 -16.54 2.27
C LEU A 33 -4.85 -16.83 3.09
N ILE A 34 -5.20 -18.09 3.32
CA ILE A 34 -6.35 -18.45 4.17
C ILE A 34 -6.12 -18.10 5.65
N GLU A 35 -4.86 -18.07 6.10
CA GLU A 35 -4.46 -17.74 7.47
C GLU A 35 -4.38 -16.22 7.69
N GLU A 36 -4.30 -15.44 6.61
CA GLU A 36 -4.29 -13.97 6.69
C GLU A 36 -5.68 -13.41 7.02
N GLY A 37 -5.71 -12.36 7.86
CA GLY A 37 -6.92 -11.59 8.12
C GLY A 37 -7.27 -10.68 6.94
N ASN A 38 -8.45 -10.04 7.00
CA ASN A 38 -8.83 -9.06 5.96
C ASN A 38 -7.94 -7.81 5.99
N ILE A 39 -7.37 -7.50 7.17
CA ILE A 39 -6.36 -6.46 7.37
C ILE A 39 -5.07 -7.15 7.83
N VAL A 40 -4.07 -7.17 6.96
CA VAL A 40 -2.74 -7.72 7.28
C VAL A 40 -1.93 -6.67 8.03
N THR A 41 -1.23 -7.07 9.10
CA THR A 41 -0.33 -6.15 9.81
C THR A 41 1.05 -6.24 9.19
N VAL A 42 1.63 -5.10 8.83
CA VAL A 42 2.95 -4.99 8.19
C VAL A 42 3.80 -4.05 9.04
N ALA A 43 5.06 -4.42 9.30
CA ALA A 43 6.00 -3.55 10.00
C ALA A 43 6.81 -2.74 8.98
N ALA A 44 7.12 -1.49 9.32
CA ALA A 44 8.19 -0.76 8.65
C ALA A 44 9.55 -1.47 8.88
N PRO A 45 10.52 -1.33 7.96
CA PRO A 45 10.44 -0.56 6.72
C PRO A 45 9.64 -1.31 5.67
N VAL A 46 8.90 -0.61 4.81
CA VAL A 46 8.12 -1.23 3.73
C VAL A 46 8.01 -0.33 2.50
N THR A 47 8.08 -0.94 1.32
CA THR A 47 7.81 -0.31 0.04
C THR A 47 6.39 -0.66 -0.42
N ILE A 48 5.54 0.36 -0.50
CA ILE A 48 4.15 0.30 -0.93
C ILE A 48 4.05 0.60 -2.42
N CYS A 49 3.36 -0.28 -3.16
CA CYS A 49 3.15 -0.20 -4.59
C CYS A 49 1.66 -0.14 -4.93
N GLY A 50 1.31 0.68 -5.92
CA GLY A 50 -0.04 0.75 -6.48
C GLY A 50 -0.23 -0.22 -7.65
N ASP A 51 -1.09 0.17 -8.59
CA ASP A 51 -1.51 -0.61 -9.76
C ASP A 51 -0.33 -1.02 -10.65
N ILE A 52 -0.40 -2.24 -11.20
CA ILE A 52 0.62 -2.83 -12.09
C ILE A 52 0.03 -3.17 -13.47
N HIS A 53 -1.22 -3.65 -13.53
CA HIS A 53 -1.97 -3.92 -14.75
C HIS A 53 -1.21 -4.67 -15.86
N GLY A 54 -0.56 -5.78 -15.49
CA GLY A 54 0.14 -6.63 -16.44
C GLY A 54 1.28 -5.97 -17.21
N GLN A 55 1.80 -4.84 -16.73
CA GLN A 55 2.98 -4.17 -17.27
C GLN A 55 4.27 -4.80 -16.71
N PHE A 56 4.52 -6.07 -17.06
CA PHE A 56 5.59 -6.89 -16.48
C PHE A 56 6.98 -6.25 -16.51
N HIS A 57 7.37 -5.61 -17.63
CA HIS A 57 8.69 -4.99 -17.74
C HIS A 57 8.83 -3.77 -16.81
N ASP A 58 7.72 -3.06 -16.56
CA ASP A 58 7.69 -1.95 -15.61
C ASP A 58 7.69 -2.47 -14.17
N LEU A 59 7.12 -3.65 -13.90
CA LEU A 59 7.30 -4.35 -12.61
C LEU A 59 8.77 -4.75 -12.37
N MET A 60 9.51 -5.13 -13.41
CA MET A 60 10.95 -5.42 -13.26
C MET A 60 11.74 -4.15 -12.96
N GLU A 61 11.36 -3.03 -13.58
CA GLU A 61 11.92 -1.72 -13.26
C GLU A 61 11.59 -1.28 -11.83
N LEU A 62 10.37 -1.55 -11.36
CA LEU A 62 9.97 -1.30 -9.97
C LEU A 62 10.87 -2.05 -8.97
N PHE A 63 11.20 -3.32 -9.22
CA PHE A 63 12.15 -4.05 -8.38
C PHE A 63 13.59 -3.53 -8.50
N ARG A 64 14.00 -3.05 -9.69
CA ARG A 64 15.31 -2.38 -9.86
C ARG A 64 15.40 -1.12 -9.00
N VAL A 65 14.32 -0.34 -8.94
CA VAL A 65 14.28 0.95 -8.23
C VAL A 65 14.06 0.78 -6.72
N GLY A 66 13.17 -0.12 -6.30
CA GLY A 66 12.83 -0.35 -4.88
C GLY A 66 13.71 -1.39 -4.18
N GLY A 67 14.47 -2.19 -4.92
CA GLY A 67 15.27 -3.31 -4.41
C GLY A 67 14.56 -4.66 -4.55
N ASP A 68 15.33 -5.75 -4.60
CA ASP A 68 14.78 -7.08 -4.78
C ASP A 68 14.37 -7.72 -3.43
N PRO A 69 13.26 -8.48 -3.38
CA PRO A 69 12.99 -9.37 -2.25
C PRO A 69 14.05 -10.48 -2.14
N PRO A 70 14.47 -10.89 -0.93
CA PRO A 70 13.88 -10.56 0.37
C PRO A 70 14.49 -9.33 1.06
N ASP A 71 15.42 -8.61 0.42
CA ASP A 71 16.14 -7.49 1.05
C ASP A 71 15.21 -6.29 1.31
N THR A 72 14.21 -6.10 0.43
CA THR A 72 13.14 -5.10 0.59
C THR A 72 11.80 -5.78 0.92
N ASN A 73 11.09 -5.23 1.92
CA ASN A 73 9.70 -5.59 2.24
C ASN A 73 8.75 -4.88 1.28
N TYR A 74 7.75 -5.59 0.76
CA TYR A 74 6.77 -5.05 -0.18
C TYR A 74 5.32 -5.21 0.28
N LEU A 75 4.52 -4.20 -0.01
CA LEU A 75 3.05 -4.23 0.05
C LEU A 75 2.50 -3.74 -1.29
N PHE A 76 1.85 -4.61 -2.06
CA PHE A 76 1.17 -4.22 -3.29
C PHE A 76 -0.32 -4.06 -3.06
N MET A 77 -0.87 -2.93 -3.53
CA MET A 77 -2.24 -2.50 -3.26
C MET A 77 -3.30 -3.07 -4.21
N GLY A 78 -2.97 -3.99 -5.11
CA GLY A 78 -3.92 -4.64 -6.02
C GLY A 78 -3.72 -4.25 -7.48
N ASP A 79 -4.67 -4.62 -8.32
CA ASP A 79 -4.69 -4.39 -9.77
C ASP A 79 -3.40 -4.87 -10.45
N PHE A 80 -3.13 -6.16 -10.25
CA PHE A 80 -2.01 -6.87 -10.84
C PHE A 80 -2.23 -7.18 -12.32
N VAL A 81 -3.49 -7.42 -12.68
CA VAL A 81 -3.92 -7.98 -13.97
C VAL A 81 -4.72 -6.99 -14.82
N ASP A 82 -5.08 -7.44 -16.01
CA ASP A 82 -5.79 -6.72 -17.07
C ASP A 82 -5.00 -5.58 -17.70
N ARG A 83 -5.50 -5.10 -18.85
CA ARG A 83 -4.98 -3.96 -19.65
C ARG A 83 -3.63 -4.22 -20.33
N GLY A 84 -2.61 -4.61 -19.57
CA GLY A 84 -1.30 -5.00 -20.08
C GLY A 84 -1.29 -6.40 -20.70
N PHE A 85 -0.22 -6.73 -21.42
CA PHE A 85 -0.10 -8.00 -22.18
C PHE A 85 0.48 -9.16 -21.36
N TYR A 86 0.98 -8.88 -20.17
CA TYR A 86 1.75 -9.80 -19.32
C TYR A 86 1.17 -9.87 -17.90
N SER A 87 -0.16 -9.81 -17.79
CA SER A 87 -0.86 -9.93 -16.51
C SER A 87 -0.53 -11.22 -15.80
N LEU A 88 -0.40 -12.30 -16.56
CA LEU A 88 -0.12 -13.61 -16.00
C LEU A 88 1.29 -13.70 -15.44
N GLU A 89 2.31 -13.25 -16.18
CA GLU A 89 3.69 -13.27 -15.67
C GLU A 89 3.84 -12.34 -14.46
N SER A 90 3.20 -11.16 -14.48
CA SER A 90 3.19 -10.23 -13.35
C SER A 90 2.57 -10.86 -12.10
N PHE A 91 1.33 -11.35 -12.20
CA PHE A 91 0.63 -11.92 -11.04
C PHE A 91 1.31 -13.19 -10.53
N LEU A 92 1.71 -14.12 -11.41
CA LEU A 92 2.38 -15.35 -10.98
C LEU A 92 3.74 -15.08 -10.36
N LEU A 93 4.49 -14.07 -10.82
CA LEU A 93 5.75 -13.70 -10.18
C LEU A 93 5.52 -13.16 -8.77
N LEU A 94 4.56 -12.25 -8.59
CA LEU A 94 4.20 -11.72 -7.26
C LEU A 94 3.71 -12.84 -6.33
N LEU A 95 2.91 -13.78 -6.85
CA LEU A 95 2.43 -14.94 -6.10
C LEU A 95 3.57 -15.89 -5.71
N CYS A 96 4.51 -16.15 -6.61
CA CYS A 96 5.73 -16.92 -6.31
C CYS A 96 6.54 -16.24 -5.21
N LEU A 97 6.73 -14.92 -5.26
CA LEU A 97 7.44 -14.15 -4.24
C LEU A 97 6.71 -14.17 -2.90
N LYS A 98 5.37 -14.11 -2.90
CA LYS A 98 4.55 -14.29 -1.70
C LYS A 98 4.76 -15.67 -1.06
N VAL A 99 4.70 -16.73 -1.86
CA VAL A 99 4.92 -18.10 -1.36
C VAL A 99 6.35 -18.29 -0.87
N ARG A 100 7.33 -17.67 -1.54
CA ARG A 100 8.75 -17.80 -1.20
C ARG A 100 9.16 -16.98 0.02
N TYR A 101 8.54 -15.82 0.20
CA TYR A 101 8.87 -14.84 1.25
C TYR A 101 7.57 -14.29 1.89
N PRO A 102 6.80 -15.13 2.61
CA PRO A 102 5.48 -14.76 3.11
C PRO A 102 5.48 -13.54 4.04
N ASP A 103 6.54 -13.35 4.82
CA ASP A 103 6.71 -12.22 5.76
C ASP A 103 7.27 -10.95 5.10
N ARG A 104 7.72 -11.03 3.84
CA ARG A 104 8.36 -9.91 3.10
C ARG A 104 7.49 -9.37 1.97
N MET A 105 6.45 -10.09 1.58
CA MET A 105 5.59 -9.76 0.45
C MET A 105 4.14 -9.79 0.91
N THR A 106 3.47 -8.65 0.88
CA THR A 106 2.04 -8.51 1.18
C THR A 106 1.30 -8.12 -0.09
N LEU A 107 0.24 -8.86 -0.42
CA LEU A 107 -0.60 -8.62 -1.59
C LEU A 107 -2.03 -8.41 -1.10
N ILE A 108 -2.59 -7.23 -1.33
CA ILE A 108 -4.02 -6.98 -1.10
C ILE A 108 -4.78 -6.98 -2.42
N ARG A 109 -6.09 -7.17 -2.35
CA ARG A 109 -6.97 -7.31 -3.52
C ARG A 109 -7.26 -5.95 -4.13
N GLY A 110 -7.17 -5.83 -5.45
CA GLY A 110 -7.72 -4.72 -6.22
C GLY A 110 -9.06 -5.06 -6.85
N ASN A 111 -9.68 -4.11 -7.54
CA ASN A 111 -10.97 -4.34 -8.19
C ASN A 111 -10.83 -5.21 -9.46
N HIS A 112 -9.66 -5.25 -10.08
CA HIS A 112 -9.37 -6.12 -11.21
C HIS A 112 -9.13 -7.58 -10.83
N GLU A 113 -8.90 -7.90 -9.54
CA GLU A 113 -8.86 -9.28 -9.04
C GLU A 113 -10.28 -9.85 -8.83
N SER A 114 -11.09 -9.78 -9.90
CA SER A 114 -12.51 -10.18 -9.98
C SER A 114 -12.76 -10.99 -11.25
N ARG A 115 -13.61 -12.02 -11.16
CA ARG A 115 -14.00 -12.82 -12.33
C ARG A 115 -14.73 -11.97 -13.36
N GLN A 116 -15.60 -11.07 -12.92
CA GLN A 116 -16.38 -10.25 -13.84
C GLN A 116 -15.49 -9.28 -14.61
N ILE A 117 -14.58 -8.59 -13.91
CA ILE A 117 -13.68 -7.61 -14.54
C ILE A 117 -12.69 -8.32 -15.50
N THR A 118 -12.05 -9.40 -15.05
CA THR A 118 -11.03 -10.09 -15.88
C THR A 118 -11.57 -10.72 -17.17
N THR A 119 -12.88 -10.99 -17.25
CA THR A 119 -13.51 -11.48 -18.50
C THR A 119 -13.65 -10.42 -19.57
N VAL A 120 -13.56 -9.14 -19.20
CA VAL A 120 -13.77 -8.01 -20.11
C VAL A 120 -12.46 -7.27 -20.42
N TYR A 121 -11.56 -7.15 -19.43
CA TYR A 121 -10.40 -6.25 -19.53
C TYR A 121 -9.06 -6.92 -19.87
N GLY A 122 -9.08 -8.21 -20.24
CA GLY A 122 -8.02 -8.87 -21.01
C GLY A 122 -7.38 -10.09 -20.34
N PHE A 123 -7.46 -10.25 -19.03
CA PHE A 123 -6.77 -11.35 -18.33
C PHE A 123 -7.32 -12.74 -18.70
N TYR A 124 -8.64 -12.87 -18.87
CA TYR A 124 -9.26 -14.11 -19.34
C TYR A 124 -8.72 -14.53 -20.71
N ASP A 125 -8.71 -13.60 -21.67
CA ASP A 125 -8.22 -13.83 -23.03
C ASP A 125 -6.72 -14.11 -23.05
N GLU A 126 -5.94 -13.45 -22.18
CA GLU A 126 -4.52 -13.73 -22.01
C GLU A 126 -4.26 -15.17 -21.56
N CYS A 127 -4.98 -15.63 -20.53
CA CYS A 127 -4.87 -17.00 -20.02
C CYS A 127 -5.24 -18.02 -21.10
N LEU A 128 -6.38 -17.81 -21.77
CA LEU A 128 -6.87 -18.70 -22.83
C LEU A 128 -5.88 -18.78 -23.99
N ARG A 129 -5.30 -17.65 -24.41
CA ARG A 129 -4.31 -17.58 -25.48
C ARG A 129 -3.00 -18.30 -25.11
N LYS A 130 -2.52 -18.17 -23.87
CA LYS A 130 -1.23 -18.73 -23.45
C LYS A 130 -1.30 -20.24 -23.13
N TYR A 131 -2.44 -20.74 -22.64
CA TYR A 131 -2.57 -22.13 -22.16
C TYR A 131 -3.58 -22.96 -22.95
N GLY A 132 -4.36 -22.35 -23.85
CA GLY A 132 -5.38 -23.05 -24.63
C GLY A 132 -6.62 -23.47 -23.85
N SER A 133 -6.70 -23.13 -22.55
CA SER A 133 -7.84 -23.43 -21.69
C SER A 133 -8.07 -22.32 -20.66
N ALA A 134 -9.27 -22.28 -20.08
CA ALA A 134 -9.61 -21.34 -19.00
C ALA A 134 -9.16 -21.83 -17.61
N ASN A 135 -8.42 -22.94 -17.50
CA ASN A 135 -8.07 -23.52 -16.20
C ASN A 135 -7.15 -22.60 -15.39
N VAL A 136 -6.12 -22.04 -16.03
CA VAL A 136 -5.21 -21.08 -15.39
C VAL A 136 -5.95 -19.85 -14.89
N TRP A 137 -6.88 -19.30 -15.68
CA TRP A 137 -7.73 -18.19 -15.25
C TRP A 137 -8.54 -18.56 -14.01
N ARG A 138 -9.18 -19.75 -14.00
CA ARG A 138 -9.92 -20.24 -12.83
C ARG A 138 -9.03 -20.37 -11.59
N TYR A 139 -7.84 -20.93 -11.74
CA TYR A 139 -6.89 -21.07 -10.62
C TYR A 139 -6.49 -19.70 -10.04
N CYS A 140 -6.22 -18.72 -10.89
CA CYS A 140 -5.90 -17.36 -10.45
C CYS A 140 -7.11 -16.68 -9.77
N CYS A 141 -8.31 -16.77 -10.36
CA CYS A 141 -9.52 -16.21 -9.75
C CYS A 141 -9.86 -16.83 -8.40
N ASP A 142 -9.61 -18.12 -8.23
CA ASP A 142 -9.79 -18.77 -6.93
C ASP A 142 -8.82 -18.23 -5.89
N ILE A 143 -7.63 -17.76 -6.28
CA ILE A 143 -6.68 -17.09 -5.36
C ILE A 143 -7.10 -15.65 -5.04
N PHE A 144 -7.68 -14.94 -6.02
CA PHE A 144 -8.15 -13.57 -5.80
C PHE A 144 -9.11 -13.47 -4.62
N ASP A 145 -9.95 -14.49 -4.40
CA ASP A 145 -10.89 -14.53 -3.27
C ASP A 145 -10.21 -14.61 -1.89
N TYR A 146 -8.95 -15.04 -1.82
CA TYR A 146 -8.22 -15.16 -0.55
C TYR A 146 -7.35 -13.94 -0.23
N LEU A 147 -7.08 -13.08 -1.22
CA LEU A 147 -6.31 -11.85 -1.02
C LEU A 147 -6.97 -10.96 0.04
N ALA A 148 -6.17 -10.37 0.93
CA ALA A 148 -6.66 -9.47 1.96
C ALA A 148 -7.29 -8.20 1.35
N LEU A 149 -8.19 -7.55 2.08
CA LEU A 149 -8.88 -6.33 1.63
C LEU A 149 -8.09 -5.06 1.94
N GLY A 150 -7.13 -5.14 2.86
CA GLY A 150 -6.24 -4.05 3.21
C GLY A 150 -5.10 -4.50 4.10
N ALA A 151 -4.26 -3.55 4.48
CA ALA A 151 -3.18 -3.76 5.43
C ALA A 151 -3.06 -2.56 6.37
N ILE A 152 -2.43 -2.76 7.52
CA ILE A 152 -2.07 -1.70 8.45
C ILE A 152 -0.56 -1.73 8.66
N VAL A 153 0.11 -0.64 8.31
CA VAL A 153 1.55 -0.49 8.52
C VAL A 153 1.80 0.15 9.88
N LEU A 154 2.61 -0.51 10.70
CA LEU A 154 3.01 -0.09 12.03
C LEU A 154 4.51 0.22 12.08
N GLY A 155 4.91 1.09 13.01
CA GLY A 155 6.31 1.48 13.20
C GLY A 155 6.90 2.33 12.07
N ALA A 156 6.02 2.89 11.23
CA ALA A 156 6.38 3.84 10.19
C ALA A 156 6.30 5.25 10.76
N SER A 157 7.40 5.99 10.66
CA SER A 157 7.46 7.30 11.29
C SER A 157 6.63 8.27 10.50
N HIS A 158 5.72 8.97 11.17
CA HIS A 158 5.11 10.20 10.65
C HIS A 158 5.49 11.42 11.49
N ASN A 159 6.16 11.20 12.62
CA ASN A 159 6.71 12.23 13.48
C ASN A 159 8.16 11.88 13.76
N LEU A 160 9.08 12.63 13.14
CA LEU A 160 10.45 12.67 13.62
C LEU A 160 10.40 13.17 15.06
N THR A 161 10.70 12.31 16.03
CA THR A 161 11.05 12.79 17.36
C THR A 161 12.27 13.68 17.17
N PRO A 162 12.23 14.97 17.57
CA PRO A 162 13.46 15.75 17.59
C PRO A 162 14.44 14.96 18.44
N SER A 163 15.62 14.67 17.91
CA SER A 163 16.70 14.12 18.72
C SER A 163 16.86 15.07 19.91
N ASN A 164 16.38 14.65 21.08
CA ASN A 164 16.67 15.30 22.35
C ASN A 164 18.12 15.01 22.77
N ASP A 165 18.99 14.70 21.81
CA ASP A 165 20.40 14.81 22.00
C ASP A 165 20.72 16.31 22.04
N ALA A 166 20.97 16.82 23.25
CA ALA A 166 21.33 18.20 23.52
C ALA A 166 22.66 18.63 22.84
N THR A 167 23.25 17.73 22.03
CA THR A 167 24.44 17.97 21.22
C THR A 167 24.14 18.20 19.74
N THR A 168 22.91 17.97 19.25
CA THR A 168 22.55 18.23 17.84
C THR A 168 22.39 19.74 17.59
N PRO A 169 23.21 20.36 16.71
CA PRO A 169 23.10 21.79 16.43
C PRO A 169 21.72 22.19 15.85
N GLU A 170 21.23 23.40 16.15
CA GLU A 170 19.93 23.87 15.65
C GLU A 170 19.80 23.86 14.12
N TRP A 171 20.90 24.00 13.38
CA TRP A 171 20.91 23.89 11.91
C TRP A 171 20.65 22.47 11.38
N TYR A 172 20.86 21.43 12.20
CA TYR A 172 20.50 20.04 11.85
C TYR A 172 18.99 19.77 11.99
N LYS A 173 18.23 20.63 12.69
CA LYS A 173 16.78 20.46 12.93
C LYS A 173 15.91 21.09 11.84
N GLU A 174 16.47 21.95 10.99
CA GLU A 174 15.74 22.63 9.91
C GLU A 174 15.72 21.85 8.59
N GLU A 175 16.54 20.80 8.44
CA GLU A 175 16.76 20.11 7.16
C GLU A 175 16.07 18.76 7.00
N ASP A 176 15.32 18.26 7.99
CA ASP A 176 14.74 16.90 7.90
C ASP A 176 13.37 16.94 7.20
N PRO A 177 13.24 16.44 5.95
CA PRO A 177 12.02 16.57 5.18
C PRO A 177 10.98 15.54 5.65
N GLU A 178 9.72 15.96 5.77
CA GLU A 178 8.61 15.04 6.07
C GLU A 178 8.32 14.13 4.87
N ILE A 179 8.39 14.71 3.68
CA ILE A 179 8.21 14.02 2.41
C ILE A 179 9.43 14.27 1.53
N GLU A 180 10.00 13.21 1.00
CA GLU A 180 11.08 13.24 0.02
C GLU A 180 10.61 12.61 -1.29
N VAL A 181 10.95 13.23 -2.42
CA VAL A 181 10.71 12.66 -3.75
C VAL A 181 12.05 12.44 -4.41
N CYS A 182 12.33 11.18 -4.77
CA CYS A 182 13.56 10.74 -5.42
C CYS A 182 13.27 10.28 -6.86
N ASN A 183 14.29 10.38 -7.72
CA ASN A 183 14.26 9.74 -9.03
C ASN A 183 14.53 8.22 -8.91
N ALA A 184 14.57 7.53 -10.06
CA ALA A 184 14.82 6.10 -10.14
C ALA A 184 16.21 5.66 -9.63
N ASP A 185 17.17 6.58 -9.58
CA ASP A 185 18.54 6.33 -9.12
C ASP A 185 18.74 6.67 -7.63
N GLY A 186 17.70 7.21 -6.98
CA GLY A 186 17.71 7.60 -5.57
C GLY A 186 18.11 9.07 -5.34
N ASP A 187 18.41 9.83 -6.39
CA ASP A 187 18.71 11.26 -6.24
C ASP A 187 17.44 12.05 -5.89
N ARG A 188 17.57 12.94 -4.91
CA ARG A 188 16.47 13.80 -4.45
C ARG A 188 16.07 14.81 -5.53
N ILE A 189 14.83 14.72 -5.98
CA ILE A 189 14.18 15.66 -6.92
C ILE A 189 13.60 16.85 -6.14
N SER A 190 12.82 16.56 -5.09
CA SER A 190 12.14 17.57 -4.29
C SER A 190 11.91 17.07 -2.87
N TYR A 191 11.59 17.98 -1.96
CA TYR A 191 11.24 17.67 -0.58
C TYR A 191 10.24 18.69 -0.05
N PHE A 192 9.45 18.28 0.95
CA PHE A 192 8.52 19.15 1.65
C PHE A 192 8.80 19.10 3.15
N SER A 193 9.21 20.26 3.70
CA SER A 193 9.35 20.45 5.14
C SER A 193 8.00 20.77 5.76
N ARG A 194 7.77 20.30 7.00
CA ARG A 194 6.55 20.58 7.74
C ARG A 194 6.34 22.10 7.84
N ARG A 195 5.16 22.60 7.45
CA ARG A 195 4.72 23.94 7.85
C ARG A 195 4.56 23.91 9.36
N GLN A 196 5.51 24.47 10.10
CA GLN A 196 5.19 24.91 11.46
C GLN A 196 4.01 25.87 11.32
N ASN A 197 2.86 25.49 11.88
CA ASN A 197 1.82 26.46 12.21
C ASN A 197 2.48 27.47 13.16
N LYS A 198 3.04 28.55 12.58
CA LYS A 198 3.21 29.80 13.31
C LYS A 198 1.81 30.32 13.55
N GLU A 199 1.11 29.74 14.51
CA GLU A 199 0.12 30.50 15.25
C GLU A 199 0.82 31.78 15.68
N GLN A 200 0.34 32.90 15.17
CA GLN A 200 0.80 34.22 15.55
C GLN A 200 0.60 34.35 17.06
N GLN A 201 1.63 34.06 17.85
CA GLN A 201 1.80 34.65 19.16
C GLN A 201 2.08 36.14 18.94
N GLN A 202 1.04 36.90 18.60
CA GLN A 202 1.00 38.32 18.95
C GLN A 202 0.83 38.38 20.45
N GLN A 203 1.97 38.47 21.15
CA GLN A 203 2.02 38.94 22.52
C GLN A 203 1.35 40.33 22.59
N SER A 204 0.16 40.38 23.19
CA SER A 204 -0.38 41.63 23.73
C SER A 204 -0.11 41.64 25.24
N PRO A 205 0.48 42.71 25.80
CA PRO A 205 0.87 42.75 27.19
C PRO A 205 -0.32 43.07 28.10
N ASN A 206 -0.34 42.40 29.26
CA ASN A 206 -1.04 42.76 30.50
C ASN A 206 -2.56 43.00 30.48
N GLY A 207 -3.29 42.10 31.16
CA GLY A 207 -4.55 42.46 31.82
C GLY A 207 -5.54 41.31 32.03
N THR A 208 -5.43 40.56 33.13
CA THR A 208 -6.60 39.93 33.77
C THR A 208 -7.54 41.03 34.30
N PRO A 209 -8.87 40.90 34.17
CA PRO A 209 -9.61 40.16 35.20
C PRO A 209 -10.89 39.40 34.77
N ALA A 210 -11.17 38.38 35.58
CA ALA A 210 -12.46 37.88 36.07
C ALA A 210 -13.55 37.34 35.12
N LYS A 211 -13.94 36.11 35.44
CA LYS A 211 -15.06 35.30 34.95
C LYS A 211 -16.43 35.94 35.23
N THR A 212 -17.35 35.91 34.26
CA THR A 212 -18.81 35.81 34.51
C THR A 212 -19.48 34.99 33.40
N GLY A 213 -19.70 33.69 33.65
CA GLY A 213 -20.53 32.81 32.82
C GLY A 213 -21.21 31.77 33.71
N PRO A 214 -22.48 31.41 33.44
CA PRO A 214 -23.31 30.59 34.34
C PRO A 214 -22.78 29.15 34.51
N PRO A 215 -23.07 28.49 35.66
CA PRO A 215 -22.55 27.17 35.96
C PRO A 215 -23.38 26.08 35.27
N GLY A 216 -22.73 25.24 34.45
CA GLY A 216 -23.33 23.97 34.00
C GLY A 216 -23.17 23.61 32.53
N SER A 217 -21.93 23.57 32.00
CA SER A 217 -21.56 22.78 30.81
C SER A 217 -20.05 22.87 30.55
N GLY A 218 -19.25 22.45 31.53
CA GLY A 218 -17.81 22.28 31.37
C GLY A 218 -17.46 20.82 31.55
N ALA A 219 -17.68 20.00 30.52
CA ALA A 219 -17.11 18.65 30.48
C ALA A 219 -15.58 18.78 30.41
N SER A 220 -14.95 18.90 31.58
CA SER A 220 -13.51 18.68 31.76
C SER A 220 -13.29 17.18 31.85
N GLY A 221 -13.39 16.51 30.70
CA GLY A 221 -13.05 15.11 30.54
C GLY A 221 -11.59 14.98 30.16
N SER A 222 -10.67 15.18 31.12
CA SER A 222 -9.32 14.63 31.01
C SER A 222 -9.45 13.10 31.10
N SER A 223 -9.58 12.44 29.94
CA SER A 223 -9.38 11.01 29.86
C SER A 223 -7.94 10.79 29.44
N GLY A 224 -7.15 10.19 30.34
CA GLY A 224 -5.86 9.61 29.98
C GLY A 224 -6.13 8.50 28.98
N GLY A 225 -5.96 8.83 27.70
CA GLY A 225 -6.02 7.87 26.61
C GLY A 225 -4.92 6.83 26.79
N THR A 226 -5.30 5.58 26.55
CA THR A 226 -4.41 4.44 26.31
C THR A 226 -3.16 4.86 25.56
N ASN A 227 -1.98 4.35 25.94
CA ASN A 227 -0.69 4.56 25.26
C ASN A 227 -0.87 4.36 23.74
N SER A 228 -1.16 5.47 23.05
CA SER A 228 -1.35 5.57 21.62
C SER A 228 0.00 5.32 20.97
N ASN A 229 0.02 4.61 19.84
CA ASN A 229 1.22 4.51 19.02
C ASN A 229 1.67 5.95 18.69
N PRO A 230 2.78 6.47 19.23
CA PRO A 230 3.18 7.86 19.04
C PRO A 230 3.51 8.17 17.56
N ALA A 231 3.67 7.11 16.76
CA ALA A 231 3.89 7.10 15.33
C ALA A 231 2.70 6.50 14.54
N GLY A 232 1.48 6.46 15.09
CA GLY A 232 0.15 6.16 14.46
C GLY A 232 0.09 5.61 13.02
N ALA A 233 -0.74 4.59 12.84
CA ALA A 233 -0.63 3.64 11.74
C ALA A 233 -1.02 4.18 10.34
N VAL A 234 -0.52 3.53 9.29
CA VAL A 234 -0.95 3.77 7.91
C VAL A 234 -1.91 2.67 7.48
N LEU A 235 -3.12 3.03 7.06
CA LEU A 235 -4.07 2.09 6.46
C LEU A 235 -3.82 2.01 4.94
N CYS A 236 -3.60 0.82 4.42
CA CYS A 236 -3.47 0.55 2.98
C CYS A 236 -4.70 -0.18 2.45
N VAL A 237 -5.36 0.35 1.42
CA VAL A 237 -6.49 -0.26 0.71
C VAL A 237 -6.37 0.06 -0.79
N HIS A 238 -6.96 -0.75 -1.68
CA HIS A 238 -6.91 -0.45 -3.12
C HIS A 238 -7.72 0.80 -3.49
N GLY A 239 -9.02 0.71 -3.23
CA GLY A 239 -10.04 1.71 -3.48
C GLY A 239 -9.96 2.80 -2.42
N GLY A 240 -10.92 2.82 -1.50
CA GLY A 240 -10.93 3.85 -0.48
C GLY A 240 -11.88 3.51 0.65
N LEU A 241 -12.55 4.53 1.19
CA LEU A 241 -13.43 4.35 2.32
C LEU A 241 -14.83 3.92 1.89
N SER A 242 -15.60 3.39 2.85
CA SER A 242 -17.01 2.99 2.69
C SER A 242 -17.88 3.73 3.70
N PRO A 243 -19.10 4.20 3.33
CA PRO A 243 -20.06 4.74 4.30
C PRO A 243 -20.53 3.69 5.32
N LEU A 244 -20.31 2.39 5.06
CA LEU A 244 -20.68 1.30 5.95
C LEU A 244 -19.57 0.97 6.97
N ILE A 245 -18.36 1.51 6.77
CA ILE A 245 -17.15 1.20 7.54
C ILE A 245 -16.65 2.50 8.19
N ASP A 246 -16.87 2.63 9.49
CA ASP A 246 -16.34 3.73 10.30
C ASP A 246 -15.07 3.32 11.07
N THR A 247 -14.75 2.04 11.11
CA THR A 247 -13.63 1.49 11.88
C THR A 247 -12.89 0.40 11.10
N VAL A 248 -11.57 0.31 11.28
CA VAL A 248 -10.73 -0.76 10.69
C VAL A 248 -11.21 -2.14 11.15
N ASP A 249 -11.71 -2.24 12.39
CA ASP A 249 -12.29 -3.48 12.92
C ASP A 249 -13.49 -4.00 12.11
N LYS A 250 -14.33 -3.12 11.56
CA LYS A 250 -15.42 -3.56 10.67
C LYS A 250 -14.91 -4.22 9.39
N ILE A 251 -13.75 -3.80 8.88
CA ILE A 251 -13.13 -4.47 7.72
C ILE A 251 -12.73 -5.90 8.08
N ARG A 252 -12.23 -6.13 9.30
CA ARG A 252 -11.85 -7.47 9.79
C ARG A 252 -13.01 -8.46 9.86
N LEU A 253 -14.26 -7.96 9.92
CA LEU A 253 -15.47 -8.78 10.03
C LEU A 253 -16.09 -9.15 8.67
N LEU A 254 -15.62 -8.59 7.56
CA LEU A 254 -16.15 -8.90 6.23
C LEU A 254 -15.85 -10.35 5.84
N ASP A 255 -16.77 -11.00 5.13
CA ASP A 255 -16.46 -12.26 4.47
C ASP A 255 -15.84 -11.96 3.10
N ARG A 256 -14.52 -12.08 2.99
CA ARG A 256 -13.80 -11.74 1.74
C ARG A 256 -13.72 -12.88 0.73
N LYS A 257 -13.98 -14.13 1.15
CA LYS A 257 -13.71 -15.37 0.38
C LYS A 257 -14.81 -15.65 -0.65
N GLN A 258 -15.08 -14.64 -1.46
CA GLN A 258 -16.12 -14.62 -2.47
C GLN A 258 -15.72 -13.68 -3.60
N GLU A 259 -16.48 -13.76 -4.69
CA GLU A 259 -16.43 -12.76 -5.76
C GLU A 259 -16.76 -11.37 -5.21
N VAL A 260 -16.12 -10.33 -5.75
CA VAL A 260 -16.40 -8.94 -5.36
C VAL A 260 -17.88 -8.62 -5.63
N PRO A 261 -18.68 -8.25 -4.62
CA PRO A 261 -20.06 -7.85 -4.82
C PRO A 261 -20.18 -6.56 -5.65
N HIS A 262 -21.34 -6.33 -6.26
CA HIS A 262 -21.59 -5.09 -7.01
C HIS A 262 -21.79 -3.87 -6.09
N GLU A 263 -22.12 -4.07 -4.82
CA GLU A 263 -22.36 -3.02 -3.82
C GLU A 263 -21.95 -3.48 -2.42
N GLY A 264 -21.84 -2.52 -1.50
CA GLY A 264 -21.56 -2.77 -0.09
C GLY A 264 -20.08 -2.64 0.28
N ALA A 265 -19.78 -2.89 1.55
CA ALA A 265 -18.50 -2.56 2.19
C ALA A 265 -17.26 -3.10 1.44
N MET A 266 -17.30 -4.34 0.96
CA MET A 266 -16.20 -4.93 0.19
C MET A 266 -16.03 -4.29 -1.19
N CYS A 267 -17.14 -3.95 -1.87
CA CYS A 267 -17.10 -3.23 -3.14
C CYS A 267 -16.47 -1.84 -2.95
N ASP A 268 -16.95 -1.09 -1.97
CA ASP A 268 -16.49 0.27 -1.69
C ASP A 268 -14.98 0.33 -1.38
N LEU A 269 -14.45 -0.62 -0.59
CA LEU A 269 -13.02 -0.71 -0.29
C LEU A 269 -12.14 -0.87 -1.54
N LEU A 270 -12.69 -1.42 -2.62
CA LEU A 270 -11.98 -1.69 -3.87
C LEU A 270 -12.26 -0.64 -4.96
N TRP A 271 -13.34 0.14 -4.85
CA TRP A 271 -13.84 1.02 -5.92
C TRP A 271 -13.99 2.50 -5.57
N SER A 272 -14.02 2.86 -4.28
CA SER A 272 -14.23 4.24 -3.86
C SER A 272 -13.02 5.13 -4.14
N ASP A 273 -13.26 6.43 -4.34
CA ASP A 273 -12.25 7.43 -4.68
C ASP A 273 -12.33 8.71 -3.84
N PRO A 274 -11.19 9.28 -3.41
CA PRO A 274 -11.18 10.61 -2.82
C PRO A 274 -11.45 11.69 -3.89
N ASP A 275 -12.21 12.73 -3.54
CA ASP A 275 -12.47 13.87 -4.42
C ASP A 275 -12.69 15.17 -3.63
N GLU A 276 -12.57 16.33 -4.28
CA GLU A 276 -12.81 17.65 -3.67
C GLU A 276 -14.32 17.94 -3.50
N ILE A 277 -14.98 17.10 -2.72
CA ILE A 277 -16.39 17.20 -2.32
C ILE A 277 -16.51 17.21 -0.80
N ASP A 278 -17.68 17.61 -0.31
CA ASP A 278 -18.05 17.45 1.10
C ASP A 278 -18.83 16.15 1.31
N GLY A 279 -18.44 15.34 2.28
CA GLY A 279 -19.14 14.11 2.63
C GLY A 279 -18.96 12.99 1.58
N TRP A 280 -20.05 12.32 1.25
CA TRP A 280 -20.09 11.20 0.29
C TRP A 280 -20.80 11.60 -1.01
N GLY A 281 -20.25 11.16 -2.14
CA GLY A 281 -20.83 11.32 -3.48
C GLY A 281 -20.96 9.99 -4.21
N LEU A 282 -21.79 9.93 -5.24
CA LEU A 282 -21.88 8.75 -6.10
C LEU A 282 -20.66 8.65 -7.01
N SER A 283 -20.05 7.47 -7.07
CA SER A 283 -18.91 7.23 -7.95
C SER A 283 -19.33 7.23 -9.42
N PRO A 284 -18.60 7.94 -10.31
CA PRO A 284 -18.84 7.88 -11.75
C PRO A 284 -18.49 6.52 -12.36
N ARG A 285 -17.81 5.63 -11.61
CA ARG A 285 -17.45 4.27 -12.04
C ARG A 285 -18.65 3.33 -12.08
N GLY A 286 -19.76 3.70 -11.46
CA GLY A 286 -20.92 2.83 -11.27
C GLY A 286 -20.80 1.83 -10.12
N ALA A 287 -19.71 1.91 -9.35
CA ALA A 287 -19.44 1.13 -8.13
C ALA A 287 -18.63 1.97 -7.14
N GLY A 288 -18.81 1.74 -5.84
CA GLY A 288 -18.20 2.54 -4.77
C GLY A 288 -18.73 3.98 -4.67
N PHE A 289 -18.01 4.81 -3.92
CA PHE A 289 -18.38 6.19 -3.62
C PHE A 289 -17.23 7.17 -3.84
N LEU A 290 -17.56 8.43 -4.10
CA LEU A 290 -16.65 9.54 -3.88
C LEU A 290 -16.67 9.92 -2.40
N PHE A 291 -15.53 10.35 -1.84
CA PHE A 291 -15.47 10.81 -0.45
C PHE A 291 -14.54 12.02 -0.25
N GLY A 292 -15.00 12.94 0.60
CA GLY A 292 -14.35 14.20 0.89
C GLY A 292 -13.31 14.20 2.00
N HIS A 293 -12.69 15.36 2.19
CA HIS A 293 -11.71 15.64 3.25
C HIS A 293 -12.27 15.36 4.66
N ASP A 294 -13.53 15.71 4.91
CA ASP A 294 -14.20 15.54 6.21
C ASP A 294 -14.36 14.06 6.58
N ILE A 295 -14.62 13.20 5.59
CA ILE A 295 -14.71 11.75 5.75
C ILE A 295 -13.35 11.17 6.13
N VAL A 296 -12.29 11.52 5.39
CA VAL A 296 -10.92 11.06 5.66
C VAL A 296 -10.47 11.49 7.05
N LYS A 297 -10.67 12.77 7.38
CA LYS A 297 -10.30 13.32 8.69
C LYS A 297 -11.01 12.60 9.84
N THR A 298 -12.32 12.35 9.69
CA THR A 298 -13.11 11.66 10.72
C THR A 298 -12.67 10.20 10.88
N PHE A 299 -12.44 9.51 9.77
CA PHE A 299 -12.02 8.11 9.77
C PHE A 299 -10.63 7.95 10.38
N ASN A 300 -9.66 8.79 9.98
CA ASN A 300 -8.30 8.75 10.52
C ASN A 300 -8.28 9.01 12.03
N TYR A 301 -8.97 10.07 12.47
CA TYR A 301 -9.08 10.39 13.90
C TYR A 301 -9.67 9.24 14.72
N ARG A 302 -10.74 8.61 14.22
CA ARG A 302 -11.43 7.52 14.92
C ARG A 302 -10.60 6.24 15.03
N ASN A 303 -9.69 6.02 14.08
CA ASN A 303 -8.90 4.79 13.97
C ASN A 303 -7.42 4.96 14.34
N ASP A 304 -7.04 6.13 14.88
CA ASP A 304 -5.65 6.47 15.22
C ASP A 304 -4.68 6.27 14.04
N LEU A 305 -5.14 6.71 12.84
CA LEU A 305 -4.37 6.62 11.61
C LEU A 305 -3.72 7.97 11.29
N SER A 306 -2.48 7.91 10.84
CA SER A 306 -1.76 9.08 10.33
C SER A 306 -2.00 9.30 8.83
N LEU A 307 -2.21 8.21 8.09
CA LEU A 307 -2.31 8.22 6.64
C LEU A 307 -3.20 7.08 6.15
N ILE A 308 -3.95 7.35 5.09
CA ILE A 308 -4.50 6.31 4.22
C ILE A 308 -3.65 6.27 2.94
N ALA A 309 -3.07 5.13 2.62
CA ALA A 309 -2.41 4.90 1.33
C ALA A 309 -3.32 4.05 0.45
N ARG A 310 -3.53 4.49 -0.80
CA ARG A 310 -4.42 3.82 -1.75
C ARG A 310 -3.91 3.88 -3.18
N ALA A 311 -4.56 3.16 -4.10
CA ALA A 311 -4.14 3.03 -5.51
C ALA A 311 -5.25 3.46 -6.51
N HIS A 312 -5.60 2.66 -7.52
CA HIS A 312 -6.84 2.67 -8.34
C HIS A 312 -7.16 3.92 -9.20
N GLN A 313 -6.66 5.10 -8.86
CA GLN A 313 -6.76 6.31 -9.67
C GLN A 313 -5.43 6.63 -10.33
N LEU A 314 -5.44 6.67 -11.67
CA LEU A 314 -4.29 7.14 -12.43
C LEU A 314 -3.96 8.58 -12.05
N VAL A 315 -2.70 8.78 -11.66
CA VAL A 315 -2.13 10.09 -11.33
C VAL A 315 -0.87 10.32 -12.17
N MET A 316 -0.76 11.49 -12.78
CA MET A 316 0.27 11.77 -13.79
C MET A 316 1.70 11.69 -13.23
N GLU A 317 1.87 12.09 -11.97
CA GLU A 317 3.16 12.12 -11.27
C GLU A 317 3.49 10.79 -10.56
N GLY A 318 2.68 9.74 -10.75
CA GLY A 318 2.85 8.45 -10.08
C GLY A 318 2.39 8.43 -8.62
N PHE A 319 2.23 9.58 -7.98
CA PHE A 319 1.55 9.71 -6.69
C PHE A 319 0.76 11.03 -6.60
N LYS A 320 -0.20 11.10 -5.68
CA LYS A 320 -0.94 12.32 -5.36
C LYS A 320 -1.36 12.31 -3.89
N GLU A 321 -0.85 13.25 -3.12
CA GLU A 321 -1.38 13.51 -1.78
C GLU A 321 -2.57 14.45 -1.85
N MET A 322 -3.58 14.19 -1.01
CA MET A 322 -4.76 15.03 -0.88
C MET A 322 -5.01 15.31 0.61
N PHE A 323 -5.87 16.29 0.88
CA PHE A 323 -6.45 16.47 2.21
C PHE A 323 -5.41 16.70 3.31
N ASP A 324 -4.54 17.70 3.13
CA ASP A 324 -3.43 18.00 4.04
C ASP A 324 -2.51 16.78 4.28
N ALA A 325 -2.26 16.03 3.20
CA ALA A 325 -1.39 14.84 3.19
C ALA A 325 -1.87 13.69 4.11
N SER A 326 -3.17 13.65 4.43
CA SER A 326 -3.80 12.60 5.24
C SER A 326 -4.28 11.38 4.43
N ILE A 327 -4.28 11.50 3.10
CA ILE A 327 -4.46 10.39 2.15
C ILE A 327 -3.50 10.56 0.98
N VAL A 328 -2.97 9.44 0.48
CA VAL A 328 -2.15 9.38 -0.72
C VAL A 328 -2.66 8.33 -1.69
N THR A 329 -2.72 8.71 -2.96
CA THR A 329 -2.83 7.79 -4.10
C THR A 329 -1.44 7.47 -4.63
N VAL A 330 -1.09 6.19 -4.75
CA VAL A 330 0.16 5.69 -5.34
C VAL A 330 -0.18 4.89 -6.59
N TRP A 331 0.54 5.13 -7.68
CA TRP A 331 0.33 4.50 -8.98
C TRP A 331 1.67 3.97 -9.52
N SER A 332 1.73 2.67 -9.81
CA SER A 332 3.00 1.99 -10.12
C SER A 332 3.11 1.49 -11.57
N ALA A 333 2.17 1.87 -12.45
CA ALA A 333 2.16 1.50 -13.88
C ALA A 333 2.48 2.73 -14.79
N PRO A 334 3.75 2.95 -15.18
CA PRO A 334 4.14 4.13 -15.95
C PRO A 334 3.67 4.03 -17.40
N ASN A 335 3.41 5.18 -18.02
CA ASN A 335 2.79 5.31 -19.34
C ASN A 335 1.64 4.30 -19.53
N TYR A 336 0.66 4.37 -18.63
CA TYR A 336 -0.38 3.37 -18.52
C TYR A 336 -1.08 3.10 -19.86
N CYS A 337 -1.34 1.82 -20.13
CA CYS A 337 -1.88 1.34 -21.40
C CYS A 337 -1.06 1.81 -22.62
N TYR A 338 0.22 2.10 -22.43
CA TYR A 338 1.16 2.60 -23.43
C TYR A 338 0.76 3.94 -24.07
N ARG A 339 -0.12 4.72 -23.43
CA ARG A 339 -0.71 5.93 -24.02
C ARG A 339 -0.90 7.10 -23.06
N CYS A 340 -1.03 6.86 -21.75
CA CYS A 340 -1.42 7.92 -20.82
C CYS A 340 -0.27 8.90 -20.52
N GLY A 341 0.99 8.49 -20.70
CA GLY A 341 2.14 9.37 -20.51
C GLY A 341 2.46 9.74 -19.04
N ASN A 342 1.80 9.12 -18.07
CA ASN A 342 2.11 9.28 -16.64
C ASN A 342 3.46 8.62 -16.29
N VAL A 343 4.10 9.09 -15.21
CA VAL A 343 5.17 8.34 -14.54
C VAL A 343 4.57 7.41 -13.48
N ALA A 344 5.40 6.58 -12.88
CA ALA A 344 5.03 5.71 -11.77
C ALA A 344 5.81 6.06 -10.52
N ALA A 345 5.28 5.69 -9.35
CA ALA A 345 5.97 5.82 -8.08
C ALA A 345 5.78 4.58 -7.21
N VAL A 346 6.69 4.43 -6.25
CA VAL A 346 6.50 3.62 -5.03
C VAL A 346 6.66 4.50 -3.80
N LEU A 347 5.96 4.17 -2.72
CA LEU A 347 6.05 4.86 -1.43
C LEU A 347 6.87 4.00 -0.45
N GLU A 348 7.96 4.54 0.06
CA GLU A 348 8.81 3.90 1.05
C GLU A 348 8.56 4.53 2.42
N LEU A 349 8.23 3.66 3.37
CA LEU A 349 8.08 4.02 4.79
C LEU A 349 9.27 3.45 5.56
N SER A 350 9.99 4.33 6.26
CA SER A 350 11.16 3.98 7.08
C SER A 350 10.75 3.64 8.52
N GLU A 351 11.60 2.91 9.24
CA GLU A 351 11.39 2.66 10.68
C GLU A 351 11.55 3.95 11.50
N ASP A 352 10.71 4.12 12.52
CA ASP A 352 10.92 5.15 13.54
C ASP A 352 12.24 4.90 14.31
N GLY A 353 13.05 5.96 14.42
CA GLY A 353 14.25 5.97 15.27
C GLY A 353 13.98 5.84 16.78
N GLY A 354 12.71 5.71 17.20
CA GLY A 354 12.27 5.64 18.59
C GLY A 354 12.62 4.35 19.32
N GLY A 355 13.16 3.33 18.64
CA GLY A 355 13.67 2.10 19.28
C GLY A 355 12.61 1.22 19.96
N GLU A 356 11.33 1.59 19.91
CA GLU A 356 10.24 0.67 20.18
C GLU A 356 10.05 -0.21 18.93
N SER A 357 10.89 -1.23 18.79
CA SER A 357 10.56 -2.34 17.90
C SER A 357 9.21 -2.89 18.34
N ILE A 358 8.15 -2.53 17.62
CA ILE A 358 6.87 -3.23 17.71
C ILE A 358 7.22 -4.65 17.31
N LEU A 359 7.30 -5.54 18.30
CA LEU A 359 7.47 -6.97 18.10
C LEU A 359 6.40 -7.40 17.11
N GLY A 360 6.81 -7.66 15.87
CA GLY A 360 5.97 -8.22 14.84
C GLY A 360 5.43 -9.54 15.38
N ARG A 361 4.20 -9.53 15.89
CA ARG A 361 3.48 -10.76 16.13
C ARG A 361 3.15 -11.28 14.76
N SER A 362 3.91 -12.27 14.31
CA SER A 362 3.55 -13.08 13.15
C SER A 362 2.12 -13.58 13.35
N ASN A 363 1.27 -13.34 12.36
CA ASN A 363 -0.06 -13.93 12.33
C ASN A 363 0.11 -15.46 12.38
N GLY A 364 -0.30 -16.11 13.48
CA GLY A 364 -0.34 -17.59 13.56
C GLY A 364 0.17 -18.25 14.84
N ASP A 365 0.84 -17.54 15.77
CA ASP A 365 1.40 -18.19 16.96
C ASP A 365 0.37 -18.33 18.11
N VAL A 366 -0.52 -19.31 17.96
CA VAL A 366 -1.23 -19.94 19.10
C VAL A 366 -0.74 -21.38 19.20
N GLY A 367 0.33 -21.62 19.97
CA GLY A 367 0.66 -22.99 20.40
C GLY A 367 2.13 -23.43 20.43
N ARG A 368 3.11 -22.55 20.25
CA ARG A 368 4.54 -22.91 20.46
C ARG A 368 5.13 -22.20 21.68
N SER A 369 4.51 -22.40 22.83
CA SER A 369 5.20 -22.20 24.10
C SER A 369 6.09 -23.42 24.38
N ASP A 370 7.36 -23.33 24.01
CA ASP A 370 8.38 -24.02 24.79
C ASP A 370 9.38 -22.98 25.29
N GLY A 371 9.50 -22.90 26.61
CA GLY A 371 10.12 -21.81 27.34
C GLY A 371 11.60 -21.69 27.04
N GLY A 372 12.00 -20.52 26.51
CA GLY A 372 13.38 -20.10 26.44
C GLY A 372 13.45 -18.59 26.56
N ALA A 373 13.80 -18.08 27.74
CA ALA A 373 14.15 -16.69 27.92
C ALA A 373 15.42 -16.40 27.10
N MET A 374 15.27 -15.89 25.88
CA MET A 374 16.40 -15.52 25.04
C MET A 374 16.72 -14.04 25.23
N ARG A 375 17.78 -13.84 26.01
CA ARG A 375 18.49 -12.58 26.27
C ARG A 375 18.77 -11.86 24.95
N GLY A 376 18.40 -10.58 24.89
CA GLY A 376 18.57 -9.73 23.70
C GLY A 376 19.96 -9.83 23.10
N VAL A 377 20.01 -10.18 21.81
CA VAL A 377 21.22 -10.04 21.01
C VAL A 377 21.32 -8.57 20.65
N MET A 378 22.12 -7.83 21.42
CA MET A 378 22.72 -6.59 20.94
C MET A 378 23.55 -6.98 19.71
N MET A 379 23.13 -6.57 18.53
CA MET A 379 23.99 -6.51 17.36
C MET A 379 25.08 -5.47 17.65
N GLU A 380 26.25 -5.93 18.09
CA GLU A 380 27.47 -5.15 18.02
C GLU A 380 27.85 -4.96 16.55
N GLY A 381 27.94 -3.71 16.12
CA GLY A 381 28.78 -3.32 14.98
C GLY A 381 28.03 -2.94 13.70
N GLY A 382 27.74 -1.64 13.58
CA GLY A 382 27.94 -0.89 12.34
C GLY A 382 26.99 -1.15 11.17
N ASP A 383 25.78 -0.60 11.25
CA ASP A 383 25.27 0.25 10.17
C ASP A 383 24.25 1.22 10.79
N GLY A 384 24.28 2.49 10.39
CA GLY A 384 23.48 3.54 11.02
C GLY A 384 21.99 3.22 10.99
N LEU A 385 21.31 3.43 12.12
CA LEU A 385 19.86 3.52 12.17
C LEU A 385 19.43 4.49 11.07
N LYS A 386 18.75 4.01 10.03
CA LYS A 386 18.40 4.83 8.86
C LYS A 386 17.37 5.87 9.27
N SER A 387 17.85 7.01 9.77
CA SER A 387 17.09 8.24 9.92
C SER A 387 16.76 8.73 8.51
N GLY A 388 15.57 8.39 8.03
CA GLY A 388 15.06 8.79 6.73
C GLY A 388 13.77 9.61 6.89
N PRO A 389 13.33 10.29 5.82
CA PRO A 389 12.05 10.98 5.83
C PRO A 389 10.92 10.00 6.20
N ALA A 390 9.91 10.53 6.87
CA ALA A 390 8.68 9.79 7.21
C ALA A 390 8.08 9.08 5.98
N ARG A 391 8.09 9.77 4.84
CA ARG A 391 7.61 9.27 3.55
C ARG A 391 8.61 9.59 2.44
N ARG A 392 9.03 8.58 1.69
CA ARG A 392 9.82 8.77 0.46
C ARG A 392 9.08 8.21 -0.74
N TYR A 393 8.90 9.01 -1.77
CA TYR A 393 8.41 8.56 -3.07
C TYR A 393 9.60 8.33 -4.01
N ARG A 394 9.76 7.13 -4.58
CA ARG A 394 10.68 6.91 -5.70
C ARG A 394 9.90 6.90 -7.00
N VAL A 395 10.16 7.89 -7.86
CA VAL A 395 9.50 8.08 -9.14
C VAL A 395 10.34 7.46 -10.25
N PHE A 396 9.71 6.67 -11.12
CA PHE A 396 10.36 6.00 -12.23
C PHE A 396 9.53 6.06 -13.51
N GLN A 397 10.22 6.01 -14.64
CA GLN A 397 9.60 5.99 -15.96
C GLN A 397 9.39 4.57 -16.46
N ALA A 398 8.61 4.45 -17.53
CA ALA A 398 8.37 3.16 -18.15
C ALA A 398 9.65 2.57 -18.76
N ALA A 399 9.82 1.25 -18.61
CA ALA A 399 11.01 0.50 -19.04
C ALA A 399 11.36 0.77 -20.52
N PRO A 400 12.62 0.73 -20.95
CA PRO A 400 13.00 1.04 -22.33
C PRO A 400 12.19 0.27 -23.37
N GLN A 401 11.82 0.91 -24.48
CA GLN A 401 10.87 0.32 -25.45
C GLN A 401 11.36 -1.00 -26.08
N ASP A 402 12.68 -1.18 -26.19
CA ASP A 402 13.32 -2.40 -26.68
C ASP A 402 13.05 -3.61 -25.78
N SER A 403 12.78 -3.37 -24.49
CA SER A 403 12.43 -4.42 -23.53
C SER A 403 10.97 -4.86 -23.61
N ARG A 404 10.07 -4.03 -24.18
CA ARG A 404 8.61 -4.21 -24.05
C ARG A 404 7.98 -5.22 -25.01
N GLY A 405 8.74 -5.81 -25.94
CA GLY A 405 8.33 -6.93 -26.79
C GLY A 405 6.87 -6.91 -27.25
N MET A 406 6.34 -5.76 -27.70
CA MET A 406 4.90 -5.62 -27.94
C MET A 406 4.44 -6.64 -28.99
N PRO A 407 3.36 -7.41 -28.74
CA PRO A 407 2.78 -8.23 -29.78
C PRO A 407 2.36 -7.34 -30.97
N ALA A 408 2.57 -7.84 -32.20
CA ALA A 408 2.49 -7.07 -33.46
C ALA A 408 1.12 -6.44 -33.80
N LYS A 409 0.13 -6.48 -32.90
CA LYS A 409 -1.17 -5.84 -33.08
C LYS A 409 -1.42 -4.84 -31.95
N LYS A 410 -1.56 -3.56 -32.33
CA LYS A 410 -2.11 -2.52 -31.46
C LYS A 410 -3.48 -2.99 -30.93
N PRO A 411 -3.76 -2.88 -29.63
CA PRO A 411 -5.06 -3.22 -29.10
C PRO A 411 -6.11 -2.26 -29.67
N VAL A 412 -7.30 -2.81 -29.95
CA VAL A 412 -8.48 -2.00 -30.27
C VAL A 412 -8.83 -1.25 -29.00
N ALA A 413 -8.70 0.08 -29.04
CA ALA A 413 -9.15 0.95 -27.98
C ALA A 413 -10.67 0.82 -27.87
N ASP A 414 -11.19 0.52 -26.66
CA ASP A 414 -12.54 0.95 -26.24
C ASP A 414 -12.91 0.57 -24.80
N TYR A 415 -11.98 0.46 -23.85
CA TYR A 415 -12.37 0.19 -22.45
C TYR A 415 -11.53 0.99 -21.47
N PHE A 416 -11.94 2.24 -21.23
CA PHE A 416 -11.61 3.02 -20.04
C PHE A 416 -12.94 3.44 -19.40
N LEU A 417 -13.33 2.68 -18.38
CA LEU A 417 -14.15 3.14 -17.26
C LEU A 417 -13.41 2.71 -16.00
#